data_AF-A0A5M5BWS6-F1
#
_entry.id   AF-A0A5M5BWS6-F1
#
_cell.length_a   1.000
_cell.length_b   1.000
_cell.length_c   1.000
_cell.angle_alpha   90.00
_cell.angle_beta   90.00
_cell.angle_gamma   90.00
#
_symmetry.space_group_name_H-M   'P 1'
#
loop_
_entity.id
_entity.type
_entity.pdbx_description
1 polymer ?
#
loop_
_entity_poly.entity_id
_entity_poly.type
_entity_poly.pdbx_seq_one_letter_code
_entity_poly.pdbx_strand_id
1 'polypeptide(L)'
;KGQVRGYSIRRGNSIYKSSELGKGRCLMPSKIEKTWAKLHPQEWKRPIVGSLRGAENGQPKNVVSMAKPMHTMDNTSKMRHFNFSTDEFHHYPVDIPQPCLDVIDKNIALDADNVFAKIEDVQKTAILLFAEYIDAATTIAAQSGGGGGGATSGWGRDKDEDELSWAHRCAMMANRLCSPRKKRGYDR
;
A
#
# COMPACT_ATOMS: atom_id res chain seq x y z
N LYS A 1 -23.33 -23.79 23.84
CA LYS A 1 -22.47 -22.97 22.93
C LYS A 1 -22.00 -21.74 23.70
N GLY A 2 -20.70 -21.49 23.81
CA GLY A 2 -20.17 -20.34 24.55
C GLY A 2 -20.30 -19.05 23.74
N GLN A 3 -21.03 -18.07 24.25
CA GLN A 3 -21.18 -16.77 23.62
C GLN A 3 -20.11 -15.82 24.16
N VAL A 4 -19.29 -15.25 23.27
CA VAL A 4 -18.30 -14.23 23.64
C VAL A 4 -19.03 -12.96 24.05
N ARG A 5 -18.87 -12.55 25.31
CA ARG A 5 -19.55 -11.37 25.89
C ARG A 5 -18.70 -10.09 25.88
N GLY A 6 -17.39 -10.21 25.69
CA GLY A 6 -16.49 -9.06 25.65
C GLY A 6 -15.06 -9.45 25.28
N TYR A 7 -14.27 -8.44 24.96
CA TYR A 7 -12.83 -8.52 24.73
C TYR A 7 -12.13 -7.24 25.20
N SER A 8 -10.80 -7.27 25.26
CA SER A 8 -9.96 -6.11 25.54
C SER A 8 -8.76 -6.07 24.59
N ILE A 9 -8.40 -4.88 24.13
CA ILE A 9 -7.23 -4.65 23.27
C ILE A 9 -6.13 -4.01 24.10
N ARG A 10 -4.91 -4.53 24.03
CA ARG A 10 -3.74 -3.98 24.71
C ARG A 10 -2.81 -3.34 23.69
N ARG A 11 -2.36 -2.11 23.97
CA ARG A 11 -1.32 -1.42 23.20
C ARG A 11 -0.32 -0.82 24.20
N GLY A 12 0.85 -1.43 24.32
CA GLY A 12 1.84 -1.11 25.36
C GLY A 12 1.26 -1.32 26.77
N ASN A 13 1.25 -0.26 27.58
CA ASN A 13 0.71 -0.24 28.93
C ASN A 13 -0.79 0.12 28.99
N SER A 14 -1.41 0.45 27.87
CA SER A 14 -2.84 0.79 27.82
C SER A 14 -3.68 -0.43 27.48
N ILE A 15 -4.79 -0.60 28.20
CA ILE A 15 -5.79 -1.65 27.99
C ILE A 15 -7.14 -0.99 27.76
N TYR A 16 -7.79 -1.35 26.66
CA TYR A 16 -9.10 -0.81 26.26
C TYR A 16 -10.14 -1.92 26.22
N LYS A 17 -11.22 -1.77 26.98
CA LYS A 17 -12.31 -2.76 27.03
C LYS A 17 -13.32 -2.50 25.92
N SER A 18 -13.81 -3.56 25.28
CA SER A 18 -14.89 -3.49 24.27
C SER A 18 -16.15 -2.75 24.74
N SER A 19 -16.42 -2.71 26.05
CA SER A 19 -17.52 -1.95 26.65
C SER A 19 -17.32 -0.44 26.70
N GLU A 20 -16.08 0.02 26.56
CA GLU A 20 -15.66 1.42 26.61
C GLU A 20 -15.27 1.94 25.22
N LEU A 21 -15.11 1.03 24.26
CA LEU A 21 -14.70 1.31 22.90
C LEU A 21 -15.88 1.69 21.99
N GLY A 22 -15.72 2.80 21.27
CA GLY A 22 -16.67 3.31 20.28
C GLY A 22 -17.87 4.03 20.89
N LYS A 23 -18.38 5.05 20.19
CA LYS A 23 -19.55 5.83 20.62
C LYS A 23 -20.76 4.90 20.76
N GLY A 24 -21.33 4.80 21.96
CA GLY A 24 -22.47 3.91 22.24
C GLY A 24 -22.15 2.42 22.26
N ARG A 25 -20.90 2.03 22.56
CA ARG A 25 -20.45 0.63 22.64
C ARG A 25 -20.62 -0.13 21.31
N CYS A 26 -20.38 0.55 20.20
CA CYS A 26 -20.53 -0.03 18.85
C CYS A 26 -19.47 -1.10 18.54
N LEU A 27 -18.42 -1.20 19.36
CA LEU A 27 -17.35 -2.20 19.23
C LEU A 27 -17.55 -3.42 20.17
N MET A 28 -18.73 -3.61 20.76
CA MET A 28 -19.04 -4.86 21.46
C MET A 28 -19.10 -6.05 20.50
N PRO A 29 -18.77 -7.29 20.93
CA PRO A 29 -18.89 -8.49 20.09
C PRO A 29 -20.23 -8.64 19.38
N SER A 30 -21.33 -8.29 20.05
CA SER A 30 -22.68 -8.35 19.49
C SER A 30 -22.96 -7.35 18.36
N LYS A 31 -22.13 -6.32 18.22
CA LYS A 31 -22.34 -5.17 17.32
C LYS A 31 -21.19 -4.97 16.32
N ILE A 32 -20.04 -5.59 16.56
CA ILE A 32 -18.80 -5.34 15.82
C ILE A 32 -18.96 -5.61 14.32
N GLU A 33 -19.69 -6.66 13.92
CA GLU A 33 -19.96 -6.96 12.50
C GLU A 33 -20.78 -5.86 11.82
N LYS A 34 -21.81 -5.34 12.51
CA LYS A 34 -22.65 -4.27 11.97
C LYS A 34 -21.88 -2.96 11.87
N THR A 35 -21.04 -2.67 12.86
CA THR A 35 -20.17 -1.49 12.86
C THR A 35 -19.13 -1.59 11.75
N TRP A 36 -18.55 -2.78 11.55
CA TRP A 36 -17.63 -3.05 10.45
C TRP A 36 -18.28 -2.79 9.09
N ALA A 37 -19.45 -3.39 8.82
CA ALA A 37 -20.18 -3.19 7.57
C ALA A 37 -20.55 -1.71 7.29
N LYS A 38 -20.79 -0.92 8.35
CA LYS A 38 -21.05 0.52 8.21
C LYS A 38 -19.79 1.31 7.85
N LEU A 39 -18.63 0.95 8.41
CA LEU A 39 -17.36 1.62 8.16
C LEU A 39 -16.71 1.18 6.84
N HIS A 40 -17.08 0.00 6.35
CA HIS A 40 -16.57 -0.58 5.10
C HIS A 40 -17.74 -0.94 4.16
N PRO A 41 -18.33 0.05 3.44
CA PRO A 41 -19.51 -0.17 2.59
C PRO A 41 -19.27 -0.99 1.31
N GLN A 42 -18.05 -1.44 1.05
CA GLN A 42 -17.65 -2.25 -0.09
C GLN A 42 -16.75 -3.37 0.45
N GLU A 43 -16.86 -4.57 -0.14
CA GLU A 43 -16.17 -5.83 0.23
C GLU A 43 -16.90 -6.71 1.28
N TRP A 44 -18.09 -7.22 0.93
CA TRP A 44 -18.59 -8.45 1.59
C TRP A 44 -19.25 -9.41 0.60
N LYS A 45 -18.43 -10.03 -0.26
CA LYS A 45 -18.80 -11.30 -0.90
C LYS A 45 -18.44 -12.44 0.05
N ARG A 46 -19.40 -12.94 0.82
CA ARG A 46 -19.29 -14.27 1.44
C ARG A 46 -19.44 -15.33 0.34
N PRO A 47 -18.50 -16.27 0.16
CA PRO A 47 -18.83 -17.52 -0.51
C PRO A 47 -19.57 -18.39 0.50
N ILE A 48 -20.88 -18.54 0.33
CA ILE A 48 -21.62 -19.65 0.94
C ILE A 48 -21.22 -20.90 0.17
N VAL A 49 -20.51 -21.80 0.85
CA VAL A 49 -20.24 -23.16 0.37
C VAL A 49 -21.57 -23.86 0.16
N GLY A 50 -21.82 -24.29 -1.09
CA GLY A 50 -23.03 -24.99 -1.50
C GLY A 50 -22.80 -25.82 -2.77
N SER A 51 -22.15 -26.97 -2.59
CA SER A 51 -22.40 -28.24 -3.28
C SER A 51 -22.61 -28.23 -4.81
N LEU A 52 -21.57 -28.54 -5.57
CA LEU A 52 -21.68 -28.99 -6.97
C LEU A 52 -22.07 -30.48 -7.02
N ARG A 53 -23.15 -30.79 -7.74
CA ARG A 53 -23.56 -32.15 -8.15
C ARG A 53 -23.84 -32.14 -9.66
N GLY A 54 -23.19 -33.07 -10.38
CA GLY A 54 -23.58 -33.61 -11.70
C GLY A 54 -23.33 -32.68 -12.90
N ALA A 55 -22.44 -33.04 -13.83
CA ALA A 55 -22.75 -33.88 -15.02
C ALA A 55 -23.24 -32.98 -16.18
N GLU A 56 -22.87 -33.06 -17.45
CA GLU A 56 -22.08 -34.00 -18.26
C GLU A 56 -22.08 -33.43 -19.71
N ASN A 57 -21.03 -33.77 -20.49
CA ASN A 57 -21.00 -33.88 -21.96
C ASN A 57 -21.07 -32.64 -22.88
N GLY A 58 -20.05 -32.50 -23.74
CA GLY A 58 -20.19 -31.93 -25.09
C GLY A 58 -19.06 -31.02 -25.59
N GLN A 59 -18.01 -31.60 -26.17
CA GLN A 59 -17.14 -30.97 -27.19
C GLN A 59 -17.37 -31.73 -28.52
N PRO A 60 -16.92 -31.27 -29.71
CA PRO A 60 -16.21 -30.02 -30.05
C PRO A 60 -16.71 -29.34 -31.35
N LYS A 61 -16.25 -28.12 -31.65
CA LYS A 61 -15.79 -27.75 -33.01
C LYS A 61 -15.00 -26.43 -33.04
N ASN A 62 -13.80 -26.56 -33.61
CA ASN A 62 -12.80 -25.53 -33.88
C ASN A 62 -13.33 -24.45 -34.83
N VAL A 63 -13.06 -23.19 -34.50
CA VAL A 63 -12.80 -22.14 -35.49
C VAL A 63 -11.74 -21.22 -34.91
N VAL A 64 -10.56 -21.28 -35.52
CA VAL A 64 -9.43 -20.40 -35.29
C VAL A 64 -9.85 -18.98 -35.67
N SER A 65 -9.83 -18.07 -34.70
CA SER A 65 -9.75 -16.64 -34.98
C SER A 65 -8.64 -16.05 -34.14
N MET A 66 -7.66 -15.51 -34.86
CA MET A 66 -6.47 -14.83 -34.40
C MET A 66 -6.88 -13.58 -33.62
N ALA A 67 -7.14 -13.72 -32.32
CA ALA A 67 -7.29 -12.61 -31.40
C ALA A 67 -6.04 -12.54 -30.53
N LYS A 68 -5.31 -11.44 -30.72
CA LYS A 68 -4.29 -10.88 -29.83
C LYS A 68 -4.63 -11.23 -28.37
N PRO A 69 -3.69 -11.74 -27.54
CA PRO A 69 -4.01 -12.07 -26.16
C PRO A 69 -4.34 -10.78 -25.43
N MET A 70 -5.64 -10.47 -25.35
CA MET A 70 -6.17 -9.59 -24.33
C MET A 70 -5.86 -10.32 -23.03
N HIS A 71 -4.85 -9.82 -22.32
CA HIS A 71 -4.67 -10.12 -20.91
C HIS A 71 -6.03 -9.92 -20.25
N THR A 72 -6.68 -11.05 -19.95
CA THR A 72 -7.76 -11.09 -18.99
C THR A 72 -7.05 -10.74 -17.69
N MET A 73 -7.05 -9.44 -17.38
CA MET A 73 -6.43 -8.95 -16.16
C MET A 73 -7.30 -9.53 -15.06
N ASP A 74 -6.79 -10.58 -14.42
CA ASP A 74 -7.34 -11.15 -13.20
C ASP A 74 -7.29 -10.03 -12.16
N ASN A 75 -8.31 -9.18 -12.18
CA ASN A 75 -8.41 -7.93 -11.45
C ASN A 75 -8.88 -8.21 -10.01
N THR A 76 -8.21 -9.15 -9.36
CA THR A 76 -8.13 -9.13 -7.89
C THR A 76 -6.98 -8.18 -7.59
N SER A 77 -7.28 -6.87 -7.49
CA SER A 77 -6.34 -5.88 -6.96
C SER A 77 -5.95 -6.30 -5.55
N LYS A 78 -4.90 -7.13 -5.44
CA LYS A 78 -4.38 -7.59 -4.16
C LYS A 78 -3.77 -6.36 -3.49
N MET A 79 -4.41 -5.90 -2.42
CA MET A 79 -3.86 -4.84 -1.58
C MET A 79 -2.63 -5.40 -0.83
N ARG A 80 -1.52 -4.66 -0.85
CA ARG A 80 -0.30 -4.99 -0.12
C ARG A 80 -0.20 -4.06 1.08
N HIS A 81 -0.01 -4.67 2.25
CA HIS A 81 0.18 -3.94 3.50
C HIS A 81 1.66 -3.87 3.87
N PHE A 82 2.14 -2.67 4.13
CA PHE A 82 3.46 -2.40 4.65
C PHE A 82 3.36 -1.63 5.96
N ASN A 83 4.33 -1.81 6.84
CA ASN A 83 4.48 -0.99 8.03
C ASN A 83 5.95 -0.57 8.14
N PHE A 84 6.24 0.64 7.71
CA PHE A 84 7.60 1.19 7.77
C PHE A 84 7.84 1.89 9.10
N SER A 85 9.09 1.92 9.54
CA SER A 85 9.47 2.66 10.73
C SER A 85 10.71 3.49 10.46
N THR A 86 10.71 4.74 10.93
CA THR A 86 11.92 5.58 10.91
C THR A 86 12.75 5.44 12.18
N ASP A 87 12.10 5.06 13.29
CA ASP A 87 12.70 4.75 14.59
C ASP A 87 11.76 3.82 15.40
N GLU A 88 12.05 3.61 16.69
CA GLU A 88 11.26 2.73 17.57
C GLU A 88 9.83 3.20 17.85
N PHE A 89 9.51 4.47 17.61
CA PHE A 89 8.24 5.10 17.99
C PHE A 89 7.38 5.48 16.78
N HIS A 90 8.00 5.76 15.64
CA HIS A 90 7.30 6.21 14.44
C HIS A 90 7.10 5.08 13.44
N HIS A 91 5.85 4.64 13.34
CA HIS A 91 5.39 3.57 12.45
C HIS A 91 4.39 4.12 11.44
N TYR A 92 4.53 3.70 10.18
CA TYR A 92 3.81 4.21 9.02
C TYR A 92 3.17 3.02 8.28
N PRO A 93 1.93 2.64 8.63
CA PRO A 93 1.19 1.64 7.90
C PRO A 93 0.76 2.21 6.54
N VAL A 94 0.99 1.44 5.47
CA VAL A 94 0.63 1.79 4.09
C VAL A 94 -0.07 0.61 3.43
N ASP A 95 -1.22 0.87 2.84
CA ASP A 95 -1.91 -0.04 1.94
C ASP A 95 -1.74 0.45 0.51
N ILE A 96 -1.21 -0.41 -0.37
CA ILE A 96 -0.98 -0.09 -1.79
C ILE A 96 -1.51 -1.20 -2.69
N PRO A 97 -2.26 -0.90 -3.76
CA PRO A 97 -2.67 -1.92 -4.73
C PRO A 97 -1.45 -2.53 -5.45
N GLN A 98 -1.46 -3.85 -5.66
CA GLN A 98 -0.39 -4.54 -6.38
C GLN A 98 -0.03 -3.90 -7.73
N PRO A 99 -0.96 -3.44 -8.58
CA PRO A 99 -0.61 -2.76 -9.83
C PRO A 99 0.24 -1.49 -9.63
N CYS A 100 -0.02 -0.73 -8.56
CA CYS A 100 0.76 0.46 -8.22
C CYS A 100 2.15 0.08 -7.73
N LEU A 101 2.24 -0.96 -6.91
CA LEU A 101 3.52 -1.50 -6.46
C LEU A 101 4.36 -2.01 -7.64
N ASP A 102 3.75 -2.71 -8.60
CA ASP A 102 4.43 -3.18 -9.81
C ASP A 102 4.94 -2.02 -10.66
N VAL A 103 4.20 -0.91 -10.73
CA VAL A 103 4.65 0.32 -11.41
C VAL A 103 5.83 0.93 -10.67
N ILE A 104 5.79 1.00 -9.33
CA ILE A 104 6.91 1.50 -8.54
C ILE A 104 8.15 0.66 -8.79
N ASP A 105 8.06 -0.66 -8.60
CA ASP A 105 9.18 -1.59 -8.67
C ASP A 105 9.85 -1.59 -10.06
N LYS A 106 9.07 -1.37 -11.12
CA LYS A 106 9.59 -1.26 -12.50
C LYS A 106 10.33 0.05 -12.77
N ASN A 107 10.03 1.12 -12.04
CA ASN A 107 10.52 2.48 -12.35
C ASN A 107 11.49 3.03 -11.29
N ILE A 108 11.69 2.32 -10.18
CA ILE A 108 12.78 2.65 -9.26
C ILE A 108 14.13 2.25 -9.87
N ALA A 109 15.14 3.07 -9.60
CA ALA A 109 16.50 2.86 -10.04
C ALA A 109 17.46 3.24 -8.91
N LEU A 110 18.50 2.43 -8.74
CA LEU A 110 19.61 2.74 -7.86
C LEU A 110 20.78 3.23 -8.70
N ASP A 111 21.35 4.38 -8.33
CA ASP A 111 22.58 4.86 -8.93
C ASP A 111 23.72 3.93 -8.52
N ALA A 112 24.44 3.36 -9.49
CA ALA A 112 25.49 2.37 -9.27
C ALA A 112 26.64 2.92 -8.41
N ASP A 113 26.82 4.24 -8.41
CA ASP A 113 27.85 4.92 -7.62
C ASP A 113 27.39 5.25 -6.19
N ASN A 114 26.10 5.03 -5.86
CA ASN A 114 25.59 5.29 -4.52
C ASN A 114 25.79 4.06 -3.60
N VAL A 115 26.93 4.05 -2.89
CA VAL A 115 27.27 3.01 -1.91
C VAL A 115 26.36 3.03 -0.67
N PHE A 116 25.68 4.15 -0.39
CA PHE A 116 24.88 4.34 0.82
C PHE A 116 23.41 3.94 0.63
N ALA A 117 22.87 4.04 -0.58
CA ALA A 117 21.48 3.68 -0.84
C ALA A 117 21.34 2.21 -1.24
N LYS A 118 20.30 1.56 -0.73
CA LYS A 118 19.82 0.27 -1.24
C LYS A 118 18.59 0.50 -2.10
N ILE A 119 18.37 -0.37 -3.09
CA ILE A 119 17.16 -0.34 -3.91
C ILE A 119 15.88 -0.43 -3.04
N GLU A 120 15.96 -1.17 -1.93
CA GLU A 120 14.89 -1.26 -0.92
C GLU A 120 14.55 0.09 -0.29
N ASP A 121 15.53 0.96 -0.05
CA ASP A 121 15.28 2.25 0.56
C ASP A 121 14.64 3.23 -0.45
N VAL A 122 15.01 3.11 -1.73
CA VAL A 122 14.33 3.81 -2.83
C VAL A 122 12.87 3.36 -2.93
N GLN A 123 12.63 2.04 -2.85
CA GLN A 123 11.29 1.48 -2.87
C GLN A 123 10.46 1.96 -1.67
N LYS A 124 10.99 1.88 -0.44
CA LYS A 124 10.32 2.40 0.79
C LYS A 124 9.97 3.87 0.63
N THR A 125 10.91 4.67 0.13
CA THR A 125 10.71 6.11 -0.12
C THR A 125 9.56 6.32 -1.11
N ALA A 126 9.51 5.57 -2.21
CA ALA A 126 8.41 5.66 -3.18
C ALA A 126 7.05 5.30 -2.58
N ILE A 127 6.97 4.23 -1.78
CA ILE A 127 5.73 3.80 -1.14
C ILE A 127 5.26 4.82 -0.09
N LEU A 128 6.18 5.40 0.68
CA LEU A 128 5.84 6.46 1.64
C LEU A 128 5.38 7.75 0.94
N LEU A 129 5.99 8.12 -0.20
CA LEU A 129 5.53 9.24 -1.03
C LEU A 129 4.13 8.99 -1.58
N PHE A 130 3.85 7.76 -2.01
CA PHE A 130 2.52 7.36 -2.50
C PHE A 130 1.43 7.50 -1.44
N ALA A 131 1.77 7.20 -0.18
CA ALA A 131 0.90 7.35 0.98
C ALA A 131 0.92 8.76 1.62
N GLU A 132 1.61 9.71 0.99
CA GLU A 132 1.75 11.10 1.46
C GLU A 132 2.45 11.26 2.84
N TYR A 133 3.22 10.26 3.28
CA TYR A 133 4.09 10.36 4.46
C TYR A 133 5.43 11.03 4.11
N ILE A 134 5.36 12.32 3.77
CA ILE A 134 6.49 13.06 3.16
C ILE A 134 7.69 13.16 4.09
N ASP A 135 7.47 13.44 5.37
CA ASP A 135 8.55 13.55 6.35
C ASP A 135 9.26 12.21 6.57
N ALA A 136 8.51 11.12 6.58
CA ALA A 136 9.06 9.77 6.67
C ALA A 136 9.87 9.41 5.41
N ALA A 137 9.33 9.71 4.22
CA ALA A 137 10.00 9.47 2.96
C ALA A 137 11.32 10.23 2.86
N THR A 138 11.33 11.51 3.24
CA THR A 138 12.56 12.32 3.22
C THR A 138 13.56 11.88 4.28
N THR A 139 13.10 11.40 5.43
CA THR A 139 13.95 10.80 6.47
C THR A 139 14.67 9.55 5.97
N ILE A 140 13.94 8.61 5.34
CA ILE A 140 14.55 7.41 4.77
C ILE A 140 15.52 7.77 3.64
N ALA A 141 15.13 8.66 2.73
CA ALA A 141 16.01 9.10 1.66
C ALA A 141 17.31 9.75 2.18
N ALA A 142 17.22 10.55 3.25
CA ALA A 142 18.39 11.16 3.89
C ALA A 142 19.31 10.10 4.54
N GLN A 143 18.74 9.06 5.15
CA GLN A 143 19.50 7.93 5.71
C GLN A 143 20.26 7.15 4.61
N SER A 144 19.73 7.13 3.38
CA SER A 144 20.36 6.50 2.21
C SER A 144 21.38 7.40 1.49
N GLY A 145 21.83 8.51 2.10
CA GLY A 145 22.81 9.43 1.52
C GLY A 145 22.22 10.48 0.57
N GLY A 146 20.90 10.58 0.50
CA GLY A 146 20.15 11.55 -0.28
C GLY A 146 20.08 12.95 0.34
N GLY A 147 19.54 13.92 -0.42
CA GLY A 147 19.36 15.29 0.04
C GLY A 147 18.03 15.51 0.79
N GLY A 148 18.08 15.95 2.05
CA GLY A 148 16.89 16.17 2.88
C GLY A 148 16.02 17.38 2.51
N GLY A 149 14.71 17.23 2.69
CA GLY A 149 13.68 18.26 2.96
C GLY A 149 13.28 19.24 1.84
N GLY A 150 14.20 19.66 0.97
CA GLY A 150 13.93 20.75 0.02
C GLY A 150 13.18 20.35 -1.27
N ALA A 151 13.27 19.08 -1.67
CA ALA A 151 12.75 18.62 -2.95
C ALA A 151 11.25 18.29 -2.96
N THR A 152 10.59 18.27 -1.79
CA THR A 152 9.19 17.86 -1.63
C THR A 152 8.24 19.02 -1.30
N SER A 153 8.71 20.27 -1.38
CA SER A 153 7.85 21.43 -1.16
C SER A 153 6.72 21.46 -2.19
N GLY A 154 5.46 21.36 -1.73
CA GLY A 154 4.29 21.27 -2.61
C GLY A 154 4.05 19.89 -3.22
N TRP A 155 4.70 18.85 -2.70
CA TRP A 155 4.42 17.46 -3.11
C TRP A 155 3.03 17.03 -2.65
N GLY A 156 2.29 16.36 -3.54
CA GLY A 156 0.96 15.83 -3.28
C GLY A 156 0.33 15.25 -4.55
N ARG A 157 -0.73 14.47 -4.37
CA ARG A 157 -1.47 13.90 -5.49
C ARG A 157 -2.44 14.91 -6.10
N ASP A 158 -2.46 15.00 -7.43
CA ASP A 158 -3.44 15.83 -8.14
C ASP A 158 -4.81 15.15 -8.15
N LYS A 159 -5.89 15.93 -8.10
CA LYS A 159 -7.27 15.41 -7.98
C LYS A 159 -7.69 14.53 -9.15
N ASP A 160 -7.16 14.82 -10.33
CA ASP A 160 -7.51 14.16 -11.59
C ASP A 160 -6.46 13.11 -12.01
N GLU A 161 -5.43 12.88 -11.19
CA GLU A 161 -4.37 11.93 -11.50
C GLU A 161 -4.75 10.49 -11.14
N ASP A 162 -4.64 9.61 -12.13
CA ASP A 162 -4.84 8.19 -11.94
C ASP A 162 -3.79 7.58 -10.99
N GLU A 163 -4.15 6.46 -10.37
CA GLU A 163 -3.34 5.87 -9.31
C GLU A 163 -2.00 5.32 -9.81
N LEU A 164 -1.95 4.84 -11.07
CA LEU A 164 -0.75 4.30 -11.67
C LEU A 164 0.23 5.42 -12.05
N SER A 165 -0.27 6.53 -12.61
CA SER A 165 0.52 7.73 -12.87
C SER A 165 1.06 8.33 -11.56
N TRP A 166 0.24 8.35 -10.51
CA TRP A 166 0.68 8.78 -9.19
C TRP A 166 1.82 7.89 -8.65
N ALA A 167 1.66 6.57 -8.72
CA ALA A 167 2.68 5.61 -8.34
C ALA A 167 3.98 5.80 -9.14
N HIS A 168 3.87 6.05 -10.45
CA HIS A 168 5.01 6.35 -11.31
C HIS A 168 5.72 7.65 -10.89
N ARG A 169 4.98 8.74 -10.62
CA ARG A 169 5.57 10.00 -10.11
C ARG A 169 6.31 9.77 -8.79
N CYS A 170 5.74 8.97 -7.89
CA CYS A 170 6.37 8.61 -6.63
C CYS A 170 7.71 7.88 -6.82
N ALA A 171 7.78 6.91 -7.73
CA ALA A 171 9.02 6.22 -8.07
C ALA A 171 10.09 7.18 -8.62
N MET A 172 9.70 8.06 -9.55
CA MET A 172 10.61 9.06 -10.12
C MET A 172 11.13 10.05 -9.07
N MET A 173 10.29 10.45 -8.13
CA MET A 173 10.69 11.33 -7.04
C MET A 173 11.60 10.59 -6.04
N ALA A 174 11.30 9.34 -5.70
CA ALA A 174 12.13 8.53 -4.82
C ALA A 174 13.55 8.35 -5.38
N ASN A 175 13.68 8.07 -6.67
CA ASN A 175 14.98 7.99 -7.36
C ASN A 175 15.79 9.27 -7.16
N ARG A 176 15.15 10.43 -7.32
CA ARG A 176 15.80 11.74 -7.12
C ARG A 176 16.16 12.02 -5.66
N LEU A 177 15.29 11.68 -4.72
CA LEU A 177 15.54 11.88 -3.29
C LEU A 177 16.70 11.03 -2.79
N CYS A 178 16.77 9.78 -3.23
CA CYS A 178 17.79 8.81 -2.82
C CYS A 178 19.08 8.94 -3.63
N SER A 179 19.12 9.80 -4.64
CA SER A 179 20.35 10.08 -5.39
C SER A 179 21.26 11.04 -4.61
N PRO A 180 22.59 10.86 -4.65
CA PRO A 180 23.53 11.81 -4.07
C PRO A 180 23.34 13.20 -4.69
N ARG A 181 23.38 14.24 -3.86
CA ARG A 181 23.35 15.62 -4.35
C ARG A 181 24.63 15.88 -5.16
N LYS A 182 24.50 16.02 -6.47
CA LYS A 182 25.59 16.56 -7.30
C LYS A 182 25.92 17.95 -6.76
N LYS A 183 27.12 18.13 -6.21
CA LYS A 183 27.62 19.47 -5.85
C LYS A 183 27.61 20.28 -7.14
N ARG A 184 26.69 21.24 -7.30
CA ARG A 184 26.89 22.31 -8.28
C ARG A 184 28.19 22.96 -7.86
N GLY A 185 29.24 22.76 -8.66
CA GLY A 185 30.48 23.49 -8.50
C GLY A 185 30.12 24.97 -8.39
N TYR A 186 30.63 25.63 -7.36
CA TYR A 186 30.81 27.06 -7.45
C TYR A 186 31.79 27.26 -8.59
N ASP A 187 31.28 27.56 -9.79
CA ASP A 187 32.10 28.28 -10.77
C ASP A 187 32.51 29.58 -10.06
N ARG A 188 33.79 29.64 -9.71
CA ARG A 188 34.47 30.82 -9.18
C ARG A 188 35.04 31.61 -10.35
#